data_AF-A0A956R7S7-F1
#
_entry.id   AF-A0A956R7S7-F1
#
_cell.length_a   1.000
_cell.length_b   1.000
_cell.length_c   1.000
_cell.angle_alpha   90.00
_cell.angle_beta   90.00
_cell.angle_gamma   90.00
#
_symmetry.space_group_name_H-M   'P 1'
#
loop_
_entity.id
_entity.type
_entity.pdbx_description
1 polymer ?
#
loop_
_entity_poly.entity_id
_entity_poly.type
_entity_poly.pdbx_seq_one_letter_code
_entity_poly.pdbx_strand_id
1 'polypeptide(L)'
;PTQPPTGRGSWITQWLWVVLVYAAVFGVISGLVAVVPPGLAATAWGMHFIFGSLIAIALRFGARRARVTRPFDDARLARISVMTVDLTTAGAIAAVQLEVLTTWLAPILLMTLLAGGLTLWICMWLARRAFPEAPFSHALVLFGMGTGTISTGLALLRMLDPELRGTVARNTVIGATASVPFAAPMFVGVLPFATTRWGGDMGTALGGPLVVLAAYLVVLLVCWRVFTPFRLLRPLRSIWPERPDDAPEP
;
A
#
# COMPACT_ATOMS: atom_id res chain seq x y z
N PRO A 1 -22.44 27.45 2.84
CA PRO A 1 -21.86 26.78 1.65
C PRO A 1 -21.01 27.77 0.83
N THR A 2 -19.77 28.01 1.27
CA THR A 2 -18.80 28.85 0.52
C THR A 2 -18.00 27.96 -0.43
N GLN A 3 -18.06 28.25 -1.73
CA GLN A 3 -17.36 27.51 -2.78
C GLN A 3 -15.84 27.45 -2.50
N PRO A 4 -15.15 26.33 -2.82
CA PRO A 4 -13.70 26.30 -2.79
C PRO A 4 -13.14 27.32 -3.80
N PRO A 5 -12.01 28.00 -3.49
CA PRO A 5 -11.49 29.06 -4.34
C PRO A 5 -11.17 28.53 -5.74
N THR A 6 -11.81 29.10 -6.77
CA THR A 6 -11.82 28.65 -8.18
C THR A 6 -10.69 29.23 -9.06
N GLY A 7 -9.62 29.76 -8.46
CA GLY A 7 -8.53 30.42 -9.20
C GLY A 7 -7.36 29.50 -9.61
N ARG A 8 -6.55 29.91 -10.61
CA ARG A 8 -5.25 29.28 -10.95
C ARG A 8 -4.28 29.21 -9.77
N GLY A 9 -4.31 30.23 -8.89
CA GLY A 9 -3.43 30.34 -7.73
C GLY A 9 -3.53 29.16 -6.75
N SER A 10 -4.70 28.54 -6.61
CA SER A 10 -4.88 27.42 -5.69
C SER A 10 -4.29 26.11 -6.20
N TRP A 11 -4.10 25.94 -7.52
CA TRP A 11 -3.38 24.78 -8.08
C TRP A 11 -1.90 24.83 -7.74
N ILE A 12 -1.29 26.02 -7.87
CA ILE A 12 0.10 26.27 -7.49
C ILE A 12 0.27 25.97 -5.99
N THR A 13 -0.67 26.43 -5.15
CA THR A 13 -0.63 26.13 -3.71
C THR A 13 -0.66 24.63 -3.41
N GLN A 14 -1.49 23.83 -4.10
CA GLN A 14 -1.52 22.37 -3.87
C GLN A 14 -0.20 21.71 -4.29
N TRP A 15 0.38 22.11 -5.43
CA TRP A 15 1.71 21.62 -5.84
C TRP A 15 2.82 22.02 -4.87
N LEU A 16 2.79 23.25 -4.35
CA LEU A 16 3.73 23.71 -3.33
C LEU A 16 3.65 22.86 -2.07
N TRP A 17 2.45 22.48 -1.61
CA TRP A 17 2.31 21.56 -0.48
C TRP A 17 2.92 20.18 -0.76
N VAL A 18 2.71 19.62 -1.96
CA VAL A 18 3.31 18.34 -2.35
C VAL A 18 4.84 18.43 -2.36
N VAL A 19 5.40 19.49 -2.96
CA VAL A 19 6.86 19.72 -3.00
C VAL A 19 7.41 19.92 -1.60
N LEU A 20 6.74 20.66 -0.73
CA LEU A 20 7.16 20.88 0.65
C LEU A 20 7.19 19.57 1.44
N VAL A 21 6.16 18.73 1.30
CA VAL A 21 6.14 17.41 1.92
C VAL A 21 7.30 16.57 1.41
N TYR A 22 7.54 16.56 0.10
CA TYR A 22 8.65 15.80 -0.49
C TYR A 22 10.03 16.31 -0.03
N ALA A 23 10.22 17.62 0.07
CA ALA A 23 11.44 18.21 0.61
C ALA A 23 11.67 17.83 2.08
N ALA A 24 10.60 17.82 2.89
CA ALA A 24 10.67 17.35 4.27
C ALA A 24 11.01 15.86 4.36
N VAL A 25 10.42 15.02 3.50
CA VAL A 25 10.77 13.59 3.38
C VAL A 25 12.25 13.43 3.06
N PHE A 26 12.75 14.16 2.06
CA PHE A 26 14.15 14.11 1.66
C PHE A 26 15.09 14.49 2.82
N GLY A 27 14.76 15.56 3.55
CA GLY A 27 15.53 15.99 4.72
C GLY A 27 15.53 14.95 5.84
N VAL A 28 14.36 14.39 6.17
CA VAL A 28 14.21 13.37 7.21
C VAL A 28 14.99 12.09 6.85
N ILE A 29 14.86 11.59 5.63
CA ILE A 29 15.55 10.36 5.20
C ILE A 29 17.05 10.60 5.11
N SER A 30 17.51 11.75 4.61
CA SER A 30 18.93 12.08 4.56
C SER A 30 19.54 12.12 5.95
N GLY A 31 18.85 12.72 6.93
CA GLY A 31 19.27 12.70 8.34
C GLY A 31 19.24 11.30 8.95
N LEU A 32 18.22 10.49 8.63
CA LEU A 32 18.12 9.11 9.11
C LEU A 32 19.26 8.24 8.57
N VAL A 33 19.54 8.31 7.27
CA VAL A 33 20.60 7.54 6.60
C VAL A 33 21.99 7.88 7.14
N ALA A 34 22.19 9.10 7.64
CA ALA A 34 23.43 9.49 8.28
C ALA A 34 23.68 8.79 9.64
N VAL A 35 22.64 8.24 10.28
CA VAL A 35 22.73 7.62 11.61
C VAL A 35 22.41 6.12 11.63
N VAL A 36 21.78 5.58 10.58
CA VAL A 36 21.50 4.14 10.48
C VAL A 36 22.65 3.37 9.81
N PRO A 37 22.82 2.07 10.11
CA PRO A 37 23.78 1.22 9.42
C PRO A 37 23.63 1.29 7.88
N PRO A 38 24.73 1.25 7.10
CA PRO A 38 24.67 1.37 5.64
C PRO A 38 23.73 0.37 4.96
N GLY A 39 23.61 -0.85 5.50
CA GLY A 39 22.71 -1.88 5.00
C GLY A 39 21.22 -1.52 5.08
N LEU A 40 20.82 -0.58 5.94
CA LEU A 40 19.44 -0.12 6.08
C LEU A 40 19.14 1.16 5.27
N ALA A 41 20.17 1.82 4.72
CA ALA A 41 20.00 3.06 3.98
C ALA A 41 19.14 2.87 2.73
N ALA A 42 19.37 1.80 1.98
CA ALA A 42 18.58 1.46 0.79
C ALA A 42 17.12 1.19 1.17
N THR A 43 16.87 0.51 2.28
CA THR A 43 15.51 0.26 2.80
C THR A 43 14.82 1.56 3.20
N ALA A 44 15.52 2.48 3.87
CA ALA A 44 14.97 3.78 4.24
C ALA A 44 14.53 4.60 3.02
N TRP A 45 15.36 4.66 1.97
CA TRP A 45 15.01 5.31 0.70
C TRP A 45 13.89 4.58 -0.05
N GLY A 46 13.90 3.25 -0.07
CA GLY A 46 12.84 2.44 -0.69
C GLY A 46 11.47 2.66 -0.05
N MET A 47 11.45 3.03 1.23
CA MET A 47 10.24 3.25 2.02
C MET A 47 9.89 4.73 2.20
N HIS A 48 10.39 5.62 1.34
CA HIS A 48 10.15 7.07 1.44
C HIS A 48 8.66 7.47 1.45
N PHE A 49 7.80 6.67 0.80
CA PHE A 49 6.36 6.90 0.79
C PHE A 49 5.72 6.83 2.19
N ILE A 50 6.29 6.04 3.11
CA ILE A 50 5.85 5.96 4.51
C ILE A 50 6.12 7.28 5.24
N PHE A 51 7.33 7.81 5.08
CA PHE A 51 7.68 9.11 5.65
C PHE A 51 6.81 10.22 5.05
N GLY A 52 6.54 10.14 3.74
CA GLY A 52 5.64 11.07 3.04
C GLY A 52 4.22 11.05 3.61
N SER A 53 3.64 9.88 3.84
CA SER A 53 2.29 9.79 4.40
C SER A 53 2.23 10.27 5.85
N LEU A 54 3.22 9.93 6.68
CA LEU A 54 3.31 10.40 8.06
C LEU A 54 3.43 11.93 8.14
N ILE A 55 4.32 12.52 7.34
CA ILE A 55 4.51 13.98 7.28
C ILE A 55 3.24 14.65 6.77
N ALA A 56 2.58 14.10 5.75
CA ALA A 56 1.31 14.64 5.23
C ALA A 56 0.19 14.59 6.28
N ILE A 57 0.09 13.50 7.05
CA ILE A 57 -0.88 13.38 8.16
C ILE A 57 -0.57 14.40 9.26
N ALA A 58 0.70 14.53 9.66
CA ALA A 58 1.14 15.50 10.65
C ALA A 58 0.86 16.94 10.20
N LEU A 59 1.10 17.24 8.92
CA LEU A 59 0.82 18.55 8.31
C LEU A 59 -0.68 18.85 8.33
N ARG A 60 -1.54 17.88 7.97
CA ARG A 60 -3.01 18.01 8.05
C ARG A 60 -3.48 18.24 9.48
N PHE A 61 -2.88 17.54 10.45
CA PHE A 61 -3.19 17.72 11.86
C PHE A 61 -2.76 19.09 12.39
N GLY A 62 -1.53 19.52 12.07
CA GLY A 62 -0.99 20.83 12.45
C GLY A 62 -1.80 21.98 11.88
N ALA A 63 -2.18 21.91 10.61
CA ALA A 63 -3.05 22.90 9.96
C ALA A 63 -4.41 23.06 10.67
N ARG A 64 -5.02 21.93 11.08
CA ARG A 64 -6.26 21.93 11.87
C ARG A 64 -6.06 22.58 13.24
N ARG A 65 -4.96 22.25 13.94
CA ARG A 65 -4.62 22.81 15.25
C ARG A 65 -4.41 24.32 15.19
N ALA A 66 -3.75 24.80 14.15
CA ALA A 66 -3.49 26.20 13.87
C ALA A 66 -4.70 26.96 13.29
N ARG A 67 -5.87 26.31 13.16
CA ARG A 67 -7.11 26.88 12.60
C ARG A 67 -6.92 27.49 11.21
N VAL A 68 -6.01 26.94 10.41
CA VAL A 68 -5.82 27.37 9.02
C VAL A 68 -7.06 26.94 8.21
N THR A 69 -7.74 27.90 7.61
CA THR A 69 -8.99 27.65 6.88
C THR A 69 -8.71 26.99 5.53
N ARG A 70 -9.10 25.71 5.38
CA ARG A 70 -9.05 24.93 4.12
C ARG A 70 -7.74 25.06 3.31
N PRO A 71 -6.55 24.79 3.91
CA PRO A 71 -5.28 24.89 3.19
C PRO A 71 -5.12 23.80 2.10
N PHE A 72 -5.82 22.68 2.26
CA PHE A 72 -5.80 21.54 1.34
C PHE A 72 -7.13 21.45 0.60
N ASP A 73 -7.03 21.26 -0.72
CA ASP A 73 -8.17 21.01 -1.60
C ASP A 73 -8.12 19.56 -2.05
N ASP A 74 -8.92 18.71 -1.41
CA ASP A 74 -8.92 17.27 -1.66
C ASP A 74 -9.29 16.93 -3.11
N ALA A 75 -10.14 17.71 -3.79
CA ALA A 75 -10.50 17.46 -5.19
C ALA A 75 -9.34 17.76 -6.15
N ARG A 76 -8.52 18.77 -5.84
CA ARG A 76 -7.31 19.06 -6.62
C ARG A 76 -6.19 18.07 -6.32
N LEU A 77 -5.99 17.72 -5.05
CA LEU A 77 -5.02 16.70 -4.66
C LEU A 77 -5.37 15.34 -5.27
N ALA A 78 -6.66 14.98 -5.36
CA ALA A 78 -7.11 13.79 -6.08
C ALA A 78 -6.72 13.82 -7.56
N ARG A 79 -6.92 14.97 -8.25
CA ARG A 79 -6.50 15.13 -9.66
C ARG A 79 -5.00 15.07 -9.85
N ILE A 80 -4.21 15.63 -8.93
CA ILE A 80 -2.74 15.49 -8.94
C ILE A 80 -2.35 14.03 -8.76
N SER A 81 -2.95 13.33 -7.80
CA SER A 81 -2.69 11.91 -7.56
C SER A 81 -3.00 11.06 -8.80
N VAL A 82 -4.10 11.35 -9.49
CA VAL A 82 -4.46 10.72 -10.76
C VAL A 82 -3.36 10.90 -11.80
N MET A 83 -2.91 12.14 -12.01
CA MET A 83 -1.83 12.44 -12.95
C MET A 83 -0.54 11.70 -12.59
N THR A 84 -0.17 11.65 -11.31
CA THR A 84 1.04 10.94 -10.86
C THR A 84 0.92 9.43 -11.10
N VAL A 85 -0.24 8.82 -10.82
CA VAL A 85 -0.48 7.40 -11.09
C VAL A 85 -0.34 7.08 -12.59
N ASP A 86 -0.87 7.93 -13.46
CA ASP A 86 -0.78 7.74 -14.92
C ASP A 86 0.69 7.81 -15.38
N LEU A 87 1.47 8.78 -14.87
CA LEU A 87 2.90 8.91 -15.17
C LEU A 87 3.74 7.73 -14.66
N THR A 88 3.51 7.28 -13.42
CA THR A 88 4.21 6.12 -12.86
C THR A 88 3.89 4.85 -13.63
N THR A 89 2.63 4.67 -14.06
CA THR A 89 2.21 3.52 -14.87
C THR A 89 2.89 3.53 -16.23
N ALA A 90 2.91 4.68 -16.91
CA ALA A 90 3.61 4.84 -18.18
C ALA A 90 5.13 4.57 -18.04
N GLY A 91 5.76 5.09 -16.98
CA GLY A 91 7.17 4.85 -16.69
C GLY A 91 7.48 3.38 -16.39
N ALA A 92 6.61 2.69 -15.66
CA ALA A 92 6.77 1.26 -15.38
C ALA A 92 6.71 0.42 -16.67
N ILE A 93 5.80 0.74 -17.59
CA ILE A 93 5.71 0.08 -18.90
C ILE A 93 6.97 0.37 -19.73
N ALA A 94 7.43 1.62 -19.74
CA ALA A 94 8.63 2.02 -20.47
C ALA A 94 9.93 1.39 -19.93
N ALA A 95 9.96 1.01 -18.65
CA ALA A 95 11.11 0.37 -18.02
C ALA A 95 11.27 -1.12 -18.37
N VAL A 96 10.27 -1.75 -18.99
CA VAL A 96 10.31 -3.18 -19.33
C VAL A 96 11.33 -3.44 -20.44
N GLN A 97 12.33 -4.26 -20.15
CA GLN A 97 13.31 -4.71 -21.14
C GLN A 97 12.74 -5.85 -22.00
N LEU A 98 12.46 -5.56 -23.27
CA LEU A 98 11.83 -6.51 -24.18
C LEU A 98 12.65 -7.79 -24.40
N GLU A 99 13.98 -7.70 -24.40
CA GLU A 99 14.88 -8.85 -24.57
C GLU A 99 14.78 -9.84 -23.39
N VAL A 100 14.74 -9.33 -22.16
CA VAL A 100 14.55 -10.15 -20.96
C VAL A 100 13.15 -10.75 -20.96
N LEU A 101 12.15 -9.96 -21.34
CA LEU A 101 10.75 -10.41 -21.40
C LEU A 101 10.56 -11.57 -22.36
N THR A 102 11.09 -11.49 -23.59
CA THR A 102 10.93 -12.56 -24.59
C THR A 102 11.69 -13.82 -24.22
N THR A 103 12.90 -13.68 -23.66
CA THR A 103 13.72 -14.82 -23.21
C THR A 103 13.05 -15.57 -22.06
N TRP A 104 12.44 -14.86 -21.10
CA TRP A 104 11.83 -15.43 -19.90
C TRP A 104 10.30 -15.46 -19.94
N LEU A 105 9.69 -15.38 -21.13
CA LEU A 105 8.25 -15.22 -21.27
C LEU A 105 7.47 -16.36 -20.60
N ALA A 106 7.85 -17.62 -20.86
CA ALA A 106 7.18 -18.79 -20.29
C ALA A 106 7.23 -18.82 -18.75
N PRO A 107 8.40 -18.68 -18.08
CA PRO A 107 8.43 -18.63 -16.62
C PRO A 107 7.74 -17.40 -16.04
N ILE A 108 7.79 -16.24 -16.71
CA ILE A 108 7.03 -15.04 -16.31
C ILE A 108 5.53 -15.32 -16.35
N LEU A 109 5.02 -15.91 -17.44
CA LEU A 109 3.59 -16.25 -17.56
C LEU A 109 3.16 -17.25 -16.50
N LEU A 110 3.95 -18.31 -16.29
CA LEU A 110 3.64 -19.31 -15.27
C LEU A 110 3.56 -18.69 -13.87
N MET A 111 4.54 -17.86 -13.51
CA MET A 111 4.57 -17.19 -12.21
C MET A 111 3.43 -16.19 -12.05
N THR A 112 3.16 -15.38 -13.07
CA THR A 112 2.07 -14.39 -13.02
C THR A 112 0.69 -15.05 -12.93
N LEU A 113 0.46 -16.15 -13.65
CA LEU A 113 -0.79 -16.92 -13.57
C LEU A 113 -0.96 -17.59 -12.20
N LEU A 114 0.06 -18.31 -11.71
CA LEU A 114 -0.04 -19.06 -10.47
C LEU A 114 -0.04 -18.14 -9.24
N ALA A 115 0.99 -17.30 -9.11
CA ALA A 115 1.13 -16.40 -7.97
C ALA A 115 0.09 -15.28 -8.03
N GLY A 116 -0.19 -14.72 -9.21
CA GLY A 116 -1.23 -13.71 -9.39
C GLY A 116 -2.62 -14.28 -9.12
N GLY A 117 -2.93 -15.48 -9.65
CA GLY A 117 -4.19 -16.16 -9.37
C GLY A 117 -4.40 -16.46 -7.89
N LEU A 118 -3.36 -16.97 -7.21
CA LEU A 118 -3.39 -17.20 -5.76
C LEU A 118 -3.57 -15.89 -4.99
N THR A 119 -2.84 -14.83 -5.36
CA THR A 119 -2.94 -13.52 -4.73
C THR A 119 -4.35 -12.95 -4.88
N LEU A 120 -4.93 -13.02 -6.09
CA LEU A 120 -6.30 -12.58 -6.34
C LEU A 120 -7.29 -13.36 -5.48
N TRP A 121 -7.15 -14.67 -5.40
CA TRP A 121 -8.01 -15.53 -4.57
C TRP A 121 -7.94 -15.11 -3.08
N ILE A 122 -6.74 -14.91 -2.54
CA ILE A 122 -6.53 -14.46 -1.16
C ILE A 122 -7.14 -13.07 -0.95
N CYS A 123 -6.90 -12.12 -1.84
CA CYS A 123 -7.42 -10.75 -1.74
C CYS A 123 -8.95 -10.72 -1.75
N MET A 124 -9.59 -11.50 -2.63
CA MET A 124 -11.05 -11.63 -2.68
C MET A 124 -11.62 -12.24 -1.41
N TRP A 125 -11.03 -13.35 -0.96
CA TRP A 125 -11.42 -14.03 0.28
C TRP A 125 -11.28 -13.11 1.50
N LEU A 126 -10.20 -12.32 1.52
CA LEU A 126 -9.85 -11.48 2.65
C LEU A 126 -10.66 -10.21 2.70
N ALA A 127 -10.80 -9.51 1.58
CA ALA A 127 -11.48 -8.23 1.56
C ALA A 127 -12.95 -8.37 1.96
N ARG A 128 -13.59 -9.48 1.57
CA ARG A 128 -14.95 -9.82 1.99
C ARG A 128 -15.09 -10.09 3.50
N ARG A 129 -14.01 -10.40 4.22
CA ARG A 129 -14.02 -10.62 5.67
C ARG A 129 -13.53 -9.40 6.45
N ALA A 130 -12.62 -8.63 5.88
CA ALA A 130 -11.97 -7.50 6.53
C ALA A 130 -12.71 -6.16 6.35
N PHE A 131 -13.34 -5.90 5.20
CA PHE A 131 -13.90 -4.58 4.89
C PHE A 131 -15.43 -4.59 4.85
N PRO A 132 -16.13 -4.02 5.85
CA PRO A 132 -17.60 -3.97 5.87
C PRO A 132 -18.17 -3.18 4.66
N GLU A 133 -17.48 -2.13 4.24
CA GLU A 133 -17.89 -1.29 3.10
C GLU A 133 -17.05 -1.58 1.86
N ALA A 134 -17.70 -1.62 0.69
CA ALA A 134 -17.08 -1.80 -0.62
C ALA A 134 -15.98 -2.90 -0.65
N PRO A 135 -16.27 -4.15 -0.20
CA PRO A 135 -15.27 -5.20 -0.09
C PRO A 135 -14.62 -5.55 -1.44
N PHE A 136 -15.38 -5.46 -2.54
CA PHE A 136 -14.86 -5.78 -3.86
C PHE A 136 -13.83 -4.73 -4.33
N SER A 137 -14.14 -3.45 -4.15
CA SER A 137 -13.21 -2.36 -4.44
C SER A 137 -11.93 -2.48 -3.60
N HIS A 138 -12.04 -2.81 -2.30
CA HIS A 138 -10.85 -3.08 -1.47
C HIS A 138 -10.08 -4.32 -1.95
N ALA A 139 -10.74 -5.37 -2.44
CA ALA A 139 -10.08 -6.56 -2.99
C ALA A 139 -9.20 -6.20 -4.19
N LEU A 140 -9.70 -5.37 -5.11
CA LEU A 140 -8.95 -4.91 -6.27
C LEU A 140 -7.73 -4.07 -5.88
N VAL A 141 -7.89 -3.16 -4.91
CA VAL A 141 -6.76 -2.35 -4.42
C VAL A 141 -5.71 -3.22 -3.75
N LEU A 142 -6.13 -4.15 -2.89
CA LEU A 142 -5.21 -5.09 -2.24
C LEU A 142 -4.48 -5.98 -3.25
N PHE A 143 -5.18 -6.46 -4.28
CA PHE A 143 -4.59 -7.26 -5.34
C PHE A 143 -3.53 -6.44 -6.10
N GLY A 144 -3.89 -5.26 -6.61
CA GLY A 144 -2.95 -4.41 -7.36
C GLY A 144 -1.77 -3.93 -6.51
N MET A 145 -1.98 -3.69 -5.21
CA MET A 145 -0.91 -3.38 -4.26
C MET A 145 0.00 -4.59 -3.99
N GLY A 146 -0.59 -5.78 -3.85
CA GLY A 146 0.15 -7.02 -3.58
C GLY A 146 0.99 -7.50 -4.78
N THR A 147 0.53 -7.23 -6.01
CA THR A 147 1.26 -7.57 -7.24
C THR A 147 2.08 -6.40 -7.80
N GLY A 148 2.16 -5.28 -7.09
CA GLY A 148 2.76 -4.06 -7.60
C GLY A 148 2.95 -3.03 -6.49
N THR A 149 2.38 -1.84 -6.68
CA THR A 149 2.43 -0.75 -5.69
C THR A 149 1.04 -0.21 -5.43
N ILE A 150 0.92 0.70 -4.46
CA ILE A 150 -0.34 1.40 -4.19
C ILE A 150 -0.88 2.10 -5.45
N SER A 151 -0.02 2.62 -6.34
CA SER A 151 -0.48 3.25 -7.59
C SER A 151 -1.17 2.25 -8.52
N THR A 152 -0.67 1.02 -8.61
CA THR A 152 -1.30 -0.06 -9.39
C THR A 152 -2.65 -0.45 -8.79
N GLY A 153 -2.74 -0.56 -7.46
CA GLY A 153 -4.00 -0.80 -6.77
C GLY A 153 -5.04 0.31 -7.01
N LEU A 154 -4.61 1.58 -6.96
CA LEU A 154 -5.48 2.73 -7.25
C LEU A 154 -5.87 2.80 -8.73
N ALA A 155 -5.01 2.37 -9.66
CA ALA A 155 -5.37 2.28 -11.08
C ALA A 155 -6.53 1.30 -11.30
N LEU A 156 -6.51 0.14 -10.64
CA LEU A 156 -7.63 -0.81 -10.68
C LEU A 156 -8.89 -0.24 -10.02
N LEU A 157 -8.75 0.48 -8.90
CA LEU A 157 -9.89 1.14 -8.25
C LEU A 157 -10.58 2.14 -9.19
N ARG A 158 -9.82 2.85 -10.02
CA ARG A 158 -10.37 3.83 -10.97
C ARG A 158 -11.27 3.22 -12.03
N MET A 159 -11.19 1.92 -12.27
CA MET A 159 -12.16 1.23 -13.13
C MET A 159 -13.57 1.19 -12.51
N LEU A 160 -13.66 1.22 -11.17
CA LEU A 160 -14.93 1.24 -10.43
C LEU A 160 -15.30 2.63 -9.90
N ASP A 161 -14.29 3.43 -9.51
CA ASP A 161 -14.44 4.78 -8.97
C ASP A 161 -13.40 5.70 -9.65
N PRO A 162 -13.69 6.19 -10.87
CA PRO A 162 -12.73 6.94 -11.69
C PRO A 162 -12.17 8.21 -11.02
N GLU A 163 -12.96 8.81 -10.13
CA GLU A 163 -12.64 10.05 -9.43
C GLU A 163 -12.11 9.81 -8.00
N LEU A 164 -12.00 8.56 -7.55
CA LEU A 164 -11.55 8.18 -6.21
C LEU A 164 -12.35 8.89 -5.10
N ARG A 165 -13.66 9.08 -5.30
CA ARG A 165 -14.54 9.79 -4.35
C ARG A 165 -14.89 8.92 -3.14
N GLY A 166 -14.86 7.61 -3.29
CA GLY A 166 -15.16 6.64 -2.24
C GLY A 166 -14.12 6.62 -1.12
N THR A 167 -14.47 5.96 -0.01
CA THR A 167 -13.60 5.84 1.17
C THR A 167 -12.40 4.92 0.95
N VAL A 168 -12.45 4.06 -0.08
CA VAL A 168 -11.47 3.00 -0.36
C VAL A 168 -10.05 3.54 -0.54
N ALA A 169 -9.86 4.58 -1.36
CA ALA A 169 -8.54 5.15 -1.62
C ALA A 169 -7.91 5.74 -0.35
N ARG A 170 -8.71 6.48 0.42
CA ARG A 170 -8.29 7.05 1.71
C ARG A 170 -7.97 5.96 2.73
N ASN A 171 -8.83 4.95 2.85
CA ASN A 171 -8.65 3.82 3.75
C ASN A 171 -7.37 3.05 3.42
N THR A 172 -7.04 2.91 2.13
CA THR A 172 -5.81 2.25 1.66
C THR A 172 -4.57 3.00 2.13
N VAL A 173 -4.51 4.32 1.96
CA VAL A 173 -3.36 5.14 2.39
C VAL A 173 -3.19 5.10 3.91
N ILE A 174 -4.30 5.22 4.65
CA ILE A 174 -4.27 5.13 6.11
C ILE A 174 -3.83 3.74 6.55
N GLY A 175 -4.39 2.68 5.95
CA GLY A 175 -4.04 1.29 6.24
C GLY A 175 -2.57 0.97 5.95
N ALA A 176 -2.04 1.41 4.81
CA ALA A 176 -0.63 1.26 4.46
C ALA A 176 0.31 2.03 5.41
N THR A 177 -0.14 3.17 5.95
CA THR A 177 0.63 3.93 6.95
C THR A 177 0.53 3.29 8.34
N ALA A 178 -0.63 2.74 8.70
CA ALA A 178 -0.84 2.05 9.96
C ALA A 178 -0.16 0.67 9.99
N SER A 179 0.13 0.07 8.82
CA SER A 179 0.84 -1.22 8.74
C SER A 179 2.35 -1.12 8.98
N VAL A 180 2.92 0.09 8.99
CA VAL A 180 4.37 0.35 9.12
C VAL A 180 5.00 -0.33 10.35
N PRO A 181 4.43 -0.25 11.57
CA PRO A 181 5.00 -0.94 12.73
C PRO A 181 4.98 -2.46 12.57
N PHE A 182 4.02 -2.98 11.80
CA PHE A 182 3.91 -4.41 11.46
C PHE A 182 4.74 -4.79 10.22
N ALA A 183 5.34 -3.83 9.52
CA ALA A 183 6.25 -4.11 8.41
C ALA A 183 7.71 -4.00 8.85
N ALA A 184 8.02 -3.13 9.81
CA ALA A 184 9.38 -2.88 10.28
C ALA A 184 10.13 -4.15 10.76
N PRO A 185 9.55 -5.07 11.55
CA PRO A 185 10.23 -6.31 11.95
C PRO A 185 10.59 -7.21 10.76
N MET A 186 9.76 -7.19 9.72
CA MET A 186 10.00 -7.96 8.49
C MET A 186 11.22 -7.42 7.75
N PHE A 187 11.36 -6.10 7.64
CA PHE A 187 12.46 -5.46 6.93
C PHE A 187 13.78 -5.42 7.70
N VAL A 188 13.74 -5.21 9.02
CA VAL A 188 14.95 -5.08 9.84
C VAL A 188 15.47 -6.43 10.34
N GLY A 189 14.56 -7.39 10.58
CA GLY A 189 14.90 -8.70 11.11
C GLY A 189 14.86 -9.81 10.06
N VAL A 190 13.68 -10.07 9.52
CA VAL A 190 13.41 -11.29 8.72
C VAL A 190 14.17 -11.28 7.38
N LEU A 191 14.16 -10.16 6.65
CA LEU A 191 14.86 -10.06 5.37
C LEU A 191 16.39 -10.21 5.52
N PRO A 192 17.08 -9.44 6.39
CA PRO A 192 18.52 -9.61 6.60
C PRO A 192 18.89 -11.01 7.11
N PHE A 193 18.05 -11.60 7.96
CA PHE A 193 18.23 -12.97 8.43
C PHE A 193 18.21 -13.99 7.29
N ALA A 194 17.36 -13.79 6.29
CA ALA A 194 17.25 -14.65 5.11
C ALA A 194 18.42 -14.44 4.14
N THR A 195 18.78 -13.18 3.86
CA THR A 195 19.83 -12.86 2.88
C THR A 195 21.23 -13.20 3.37
N THR A 196 21.53 -13.01 4.67
CA THR A 196 22.86 -13.34 5.23
C THR A 196 23.15 -14.84 5.29
N ARG A 197 22.13 -15.68 5.28
CA ARG A 197 22.28 -17.15 5.22
C ARG A 197 22.20 -17.71 3.81
N TRP A 198 21.93 -16.86 2.82
CA TRP A 198 21.92 -17.26 1.43
C TRP A 198 23.35 -17.64 1.00
N GLY A 199 23.55 -18.89 0.58
CA GLY A 199 24.88 -19.44 0.23
C GLY A 199 25.48 -20.41 1.27
N GLY A 200 24.82 -20.65 2.40
CA GLY A 200 25.17 -21.70 3.37
C GLY A 200 24.53 -23.06 3.05
N ASP A 201 24.47 -23.95 4.05
CA ASP A 201 23.75 -25.23 3.94
C ASP A 201 22.29 -25.00 3.53
N MET A 202 21.81 -25.74 2.52
CA MET A 202 20.51 -25.52 1.88
C MET A 202 19.34 -25.66 2.85
N GLY A 203 19.48 -26.51 3.88
CA GLY A 203 18.51 -26.66 4.96
C GLY A 203 18.39 -25.41 5.83
N THR A 204 19.53 -24.79 6.17
CA THR A 204 19.54 -23.53 6.95
C THR A 204 19.20 -22.30 6.11
N ALA A 205 19.56 -22.30 4.82
CA ALA A 205 19.31 -21.20 3.89
C ALA A 205 17.83 -21.06 3.52
N LEU A 206 17.09 -22.18 3.44
CA LEU A 206 15.66 -22.18 3.10
C LEU A 206 14.77 -22.41 4.33
N GLY A 207 15.10 -23.38 5.18
CA GLY A 207 14.26 -23.75 6.32
C GLY A 207 14.20 -22.68 7.41
N GLY A 208 15.34 -22.06 7.73
CA GLY A 208 15.42 -21.01 8.75
C GLY A 208 14.49 -19.82 8.43
N PRO A 209 14.61 -19.20 7.24
CA PRO A 209 13.73 -18.09 6.85
C PRO A 209 12.25 -18.46 6.80
N LEU A 210 11.90 -19.67 6.34
CA LEU A 210 10.52 -20.14 6.30
C LEU A 210 9.91 -20.29 7.70
N VAL A 211 10.67 -20.81 8.67
CA VAL A 211 10.23 -20.90 10.07
C VAL A 211 10.01 -19.51 10.66
N VAL A 212 10.94 -18.58 10.42
CA VAL A 212 10.81 -17.19 10.89
C VAL A 212 9.59 -16.52 10.25
N LEU A 213 9.36 -16.73 8.95
CA LEU A 213 8.20 -16.20 8.24
C LEU A 213 6.89 -16.79 8.77
N ALA A 214 6.84 -18.10 9.03
CA ALA A 214 5.68 -18.77 9.61
C ALA A 214 5.39 -18.28 11.04
N ALA A 215 6.41 -18.15 11.88
CA ALA A 215 6.28 -17.58 13.22
C ALA A 215 5.78 -16.13 13.16
N TYR A 216 6.32 -15.33 12.24
CA TYR A 216 5.88 -13.95 12.04
C TYR A 216 4.43 -13.86 11.58
N LEU A 217 4.02 -14.74 10.66
CA LEU A 217 2.62 -14.84 10.22
C LEU A 217 1.70 -15.15 11.41
N VAL A 218 2.09 -16.06 12.30
CA VAL A 218 1.30 -16.36 13.51
C VAL A 218 1.17 -15.12 14.39
N VAL A 219 2.25 -14.37 14.62
CA VAL A 219 2.21 -13.10 15.37
C VAL A 219 1.25 -12.10 14.71
N LEU A 220 1.32 -11.94 13.39
CA LEU A 220 0.42 -11.05 12.65
C LEU A 220 -1.04 -11.50 12.77
N LEU A 221 -1.33 -12.79 12.68
CA LEU A 221 -2.68 -13.33 12.86
C LEU A 221 -3.22 -13.11 14.28
N VAL A 222 -2.37 -13.25 15.30
CA VAL A 222 -2.74 -12.97 16.70
C VAL A 222 -3.00 -11.48 16.89
N CYS A 223 -2.08 -10.61 16.46
CA CYS A 223 -2.27 -9.15 16.50
C CYS A 223 -3.57 -8.76 15.80
N TRP A 224 -3.82 -9.31 14.61
CA TRP A 224 -5.02 -9.04 13.86
C TRP A 224 -6.29 -9.48 14.59
N ARG A 225 -6.25 -10.63 15.28
CA ARG A 225 -7.39 -11.12 16.08
C ARG A 225 -7.70 -10.25 17.29
N VAL A 226 -6.69 -9.59 17.86
CA VAL A 226 -6.78 -8.72 19.04
C VAL A 226 -7.22 -7.30 18.67
N PHE A 227 -6.64 -6.72 17.62
CA PHE A 227 -6.85 -5.30 17.27
C PHE A 227 -8.07 -5.03 16.39
N THR A 228 -8.68 -6.06 15.79
CA THR A 228 -9.83 -5.89 14.88
C THR A 228 -11.03 -6.68 15.36
N PRO A 229 -12.26 -6.12 15.32
CA PRO A 229 -13.50 -6.83 15.64
C PRO A 229 -13.87 -7.81 14.50
N PHE A 230 -12.99 -8.76 14.22
CA PHE A 230 -13.06 -9.64 13.06
C PHE A 230 -14.24 -10.61 13.20
N ARG A 231 -15.26 -10.45 12.35
CA ARG A 231 -16.30 -11.46 12.14
C ARG A 231 -15.81 -12.38 11.03
N LEU A 232 -15.19 -13.50 11.41
CA LEU A 232 -14.72 -14.52 10.48
C LEU A 232 -15.97 -15.15 9.82
N LEU A 233 -16.44 -14.55 8.72
CA LEU A 233 -17.65 -14.98 8.02
C LEU A 233 -17.49 -16.45 7.61
N ARG A 234 -18.35 -17.29 8.19
CA ARG A 234 -18.45 -18.72 7.85
C ARG A 234 -19.39 -18.85 6.64
N PRO A 235 -19.12 -19.78 5.71
CA PRO A 235 -18.08 -20.80 5.75
C PRO A 235 -16.73 -20.33 5.17
N LEU A 236 -15.62 -20.85 5.72
CA LEU A 236 -14.25 -20.44 5.33
C LEU A 236 -13.85 -20.86 3.92
N ARG A 237 -14.49 -21.91 3.39
CA ARG A 237 -14.32 -22.40 2.02
C ARG A 237 -14.91 -21.48 0.95
N SER A 238 -15.84 -20.58 1.32
CA SER A 238 -16.41 -19.64 0.36
C SER A 238 -15.47 -18.46 0.17
N ILE A 239 -15.14 -18.19 -1.10
CA ILE A 239 -14.40 -16.99 -1.52
C ILE A 239 -15.21 -15.76 -1.14
N TRP A 240 -16.53 -15.81 -1.32
CA TRP A 240 -17.42 -14.68 -1.12
C TRP A 240 -18.65 -15.07 -0.29
N PRO A 241 -18.53 -15.20 1.04
CA PRO A 241 -19.68 -15.52 1.89
C PRO A 241 -20.70 -14.38 1.91
N GLU A 242 -21.98 -14.71 2.03
CA GLU A 242 -23.05 -13.74 2.30
C GLU A 242 -22.82 -13.09 3.67
N ARG A 243 -23.13 -11.79 3.77
CA ARG A 243 -23.12 -11.08 5.05
C ARG A 243 -24.52 -11.06 5.64
N PRO A 244 -24.66 -11.11 6.97
CA PRO A 244 -25.94 -10.90 7.63
C PRO A 244 -26.62 -9.59 7.20
N ASP A 245 -25.83 -8.57 6.89
CA ASP A 245 -26.30 -7.24 6.47
C ASP A 245 -26.72 -7.18 4.99
N ASP A 246 -26.43 -8.21 4.18
CA ASP A 246 -26.83 -8.31 2.77
C ASP A 246 -28.17 -9.07 2.60
N ALA A 247 -28.74 -9.62 3.68
CA ALA A 247 -30.03 -10.29 3.64
C ALA A 247 -31.14 -9.24 3.46
N PRO A 248 -32.10 -9.44 2.54
CA PRO A 248 -33.26 -8.55 2.45
C PRO A 248 -33.99 -8.53 3.79
N GLU A 249 -34.30 -7.34 4.30
CA GLU A 249 -35.17 -7.21 5.47
C GLU A 249 -36.50 -7.93 5.20
N PRO A 250 -37.03 -8.69 6.17
CA PRO A 250 -38.25 -9.49 5.99
C PRO A 250 -39.49 -8.67 5.69
#